data_AF-A0A7V6LDQ9-F1
#
_entry.id   AF-A0A7V6LDQ9-F1
#
_cell.length_a   1.000
_cell.length_b   1.000
_cell.length_c   1.000
_cell.angle_alpha   90.00
_cell.angle_beta   90.00
_cell.angle_gamma   90.00
#
_symmetry.space_group_name_H-M   'P 1'
#
loop_
_entity.id
_entity.type
_entity.pdbx_description
1 polymer ?
#
loop_
_entity_poly.entity_id
_entity_poly.type
_entity_poly.pdbx_seq_one_letter_code
_entity_poly.pdbx_strand_id
1 'polypeptide(L)'
;MWRFAIGVCLLLLSSVIALYMAPPVFRVERHGLFGLGAQQYRKSWIFRQGIVSYALVTAANLLSDLWLWRAPSAVSALLLIGAVCFGLTAFFQPPPMLRRAGFDETAAFRHRRLFLAGIAFYAAAITLTLILHSTGLSIFFNLAILLMVMLSLVQSRRQENTKGLFETLAFALCIIWPLLLYPAYF
;
A
#
# COMPACT_ATOMS: atom_id res chain seq x y z
N MET A 1 9.10 14.81 -5.67
CA MET A 1 8.98 13.71 -6.66
C MET A 1 9.98 12.59 -6.44
N TRP A 2 11.29 12.81 -6.59
CA TRP A 2 12.29 11.73 -6.49
C TRP A 2 12.26 10.98 -5.15
N ARG A 3 11.93 11.67 -4.04
CA ARG A 3 11.77 11.07 -2.71
C ARG A 3 10.64 10.03 -2.67
N PHE A 4 9.47 10.34 -3.22
CA PHE A 4 8.37 9.38 -3.35
C PHE A 4 8.79 8.14 -4.15
N ALA A 5 9.48 8.35 -5.27
CA ALA A 5 9.99 7.25 -6.09
C ALA A 5 10.97 6.36 -5.32
N ILE A 6 11.85 6.94 -4.51
CA ILE A 6 12.74 6.17 -3.61
C ILE A 6 11.92 5.31 -2.65
N GLY A 7 10.91 5.87 -1.99
CA GLY A 7 10.06 5.12 -1.08
C GLY A 7 9.39 3.93 -1.76
N VAL A 8 8.80 4.15 -2.95
CA VAL A 8 8.16 3.08 -3.74
C VAL A 8 9.18 2.03 -4.20
N CYS A 9 10.36 2.44 -4.67
CA CYS A 9 11.41 1.51 -5.08
C CYS A 9 11.90 0.63 -3.92
N LEU A 10 12.10 1.21 -2.73
CA LEU A 10 12.48 0.47 -1.53
C LEU A 10 11.41 -0.56 -1.14
N LEU A 11 10.14 -0.17 -1.20
CA LEU A 11 9.02 -1.07 -0.96
C LEU A 11 8.95 -2.20 -1.99
N LEU A 12 9.07 -1.91 -3.28
CA LEU A 12 9.05 -2.92 -4.33
C LEU A 12 10.21 -3.90 -4.18
N LEU A 13 11.42 -3.39 -3.99
CA LEU A 13 12.61 -4.22 -3.80
C LEU A 13 12.48 -5.14 -2.58
N SER A 14 12.06 -4.59 -1.43
CA SER A 14 11.84 -5.37 -0.22
C SER A 14 10.72 -6.41 -0.38
N SER A 15 9.68 -6.09 -1.15
CA SER A 15 8.56 -7.01 -1.47
C SER A 15 9.04 -8.18 -2.31
N VAL A 16 9.84 -7.92 -3.34
CA VAL A 16 10.42 -8.96 -4.21
C VAL A 16 11.36 -9.87 -3.41
N ILE A 17 12.25 -9.30 -2.60
CA ILE A 17 13.17 -10.07 -1.76
C ILE A 17 12.40 -10.92 -0.75
N ALA A 18 11.41 -10.34 -0.07
CA ALA A 18 10.60 -11.05 0.91
C ALA A 18 9.78 -12.17 0.28
N LEU A 19 9.21 -11.94 -0.92
CA LEU A 19 8.48 -12.95 -1.67
C LEU A 19 9.38 -14.12 -2.09
N TYR A 20 10.58 -13.84 -2.58
CA TYR A 20 11.55 -14.87 -2.94
C TYR A 20 12.00 -15.71 -1.73
N MET A 21 12.08 -15.08 -0.55
CA MET A 21 12.46 -15.74 0.70
C MET A 21 11.27 -16.33 1.48
N ALA A 22 10.05 -16.21 0.96
CA ALA A 22 8.86 -16.70 1.63
C ALA A 22 8.84 -18.25 1.66
N PRO A 23 8.33 -18.86 2.73
CA PRO A 23 8.14 -20.31 2.77
C PRO A 23 7.18 -20.79 1.67
N PRO A 24 7.31 -22.03 1.15
CA PRO A 24 6.45 -22.56 0.08
C PRO A 24 4.96 -22.67 0.47
N VAL A 25 4.65 -22.64 1.76
CA VAL A 25 3.28 -22.58 2.27
C VAL A 25 2.63 -21.20 2.08
N PHE A 26 3.42 -20.16 1.82
CA PHE A 26 2.94 -18.84 1.42
C PHE A 26 2.62 -18.83 -0.07
N ARG A 27 1.34 -18.59 -0.40
CA ARG A 27 0.90 -18.33 -1.77
C ARG A 27 0.49 -16.88 -1.92
N VAL A 28 1.22 -16.10 -2.72
CA VAL A 28 0.91 -14.67 -2.93
C VAL A 28 -0.48 -14.50 -3.54
N GLU A 29 -0.92 -15.45 -4.36
CA GLU A 29 -2.23 -15.38 -5.03
C GLU A 29 -3.38 -15.31 -4.03
N ARG A 30 -3.25 -16.11 -2.96
CA ARG A 30 -4.25 -16.22 -1.91
C ARG A 30 -4.03 -15.20 -0.80
N HIS A 31 -2.81 -14.99 -0.34
CA HIS A 31 -2.54 -14.22 0.87
C HIS A 31 -2.11 -12.78 0.61
N GLY A 32 -1.75 -12.44 -0.62
CA GLY A 32 -1.33 -11.10 -1.06
C GLY A 32 -0.01 -10.62 -0.47
N LEU A 33 0.55 -9.53 -1.00
CA LEU A 33 1.82 -9.00 -0.49
C LEU A 33 1.76 -8.63 1.00
N PHE A 34 0.63 -8.14 1.50
CA PHE A 34 0.45 -7.80 2.90
C PHE A 34 0.58 -9.02 3.83
N GLY A 35 0.33 -10.24 3.34
CA GLY A 35 0.58 -11.47 4.08
C GLY A 35 2.06 -11.73 4.37
N LEU A 36 3.00 -11.15 3.61
CA LEU A 36 4.45 -11.29 3.82
C LEU A 36 4.92 -10.67 5.14
N GLY A 37 4.26 -9.59 5.58
CA GLY A 37 4.55 -8.94 6.86
C GLY A 37 3.77 -9.54 8.02
N ALA A 38 2.72 -10.30 7.72
CA ALA A 38 1.74 -10.75 8.70
C ALA A 38 2.19 -11.91 9.59
N GLN A 39 3.21 -12.66 9.17
CA GLN A 39 3.70 -13.84 9.90
C GLN A 39 5.22 -13.86 10.01
N GLN A 40 5.72 -14.55 11.05
CA GLN A 40 7.14 -14.62 11.34
C GLN A 40 7.76 -15.79 10.57
N TYR A 41 8.51 -15.46 9.54
CA TYR A 41 9.51 -16.34 8.94
C TYR A 41 10.86 -15.65 9.00
N ARG A 42 11.96 -16.39 8.75
CA ARG A 42 13.35 -15.92 8.93
C ARG A 42 13.65 -14.54 8.33
N LYS A 43 12.91 -14.13 7.30
CA LYS A 43 13.14 -12.93 6.50
C LYS A 43 11.91 -12.03 6.38
N SER A 44 10.85 -12.24 7.17
CA SER A 44 9.64 -11.38 7.14
C SER A 44 9.90 -9.94 7.56
N TRP A 45 10.96 -9.71 8.32
CA TRP A 45 11.41 -8.36 8.69
C TRP A 45 11.82 -7.51 7.48
N ILE A 46 12.25 -8.11 6.36
CA ILE A 46 12.65 -7.37 5.15
C ILE A 46 11.46 -6.59 4.59
N PHE A 47 10.32 -7.26 4.44
CA PHE A 47 9.08 -6.62 3.97
C PHE A 47 8.61 -5.53 4.92
N ARG A 48 8.66 -5.80 6.23
CA ARG A 48 8.28 -4.83 7.27
C ARG A 48 9.15 -3.57 7.21
N GLN A 49 10.46 -3.73 7.07
CA GLN A 49 11.37 -2.60 6.88
C GLN A 49 11.07 -1.82 5.60
N GLY A 50 10.72 -2.52 4.52
CA GLY A 50 10.28 -1.90 3.27
C GLY A 50 9.07 -0.98 3.45
N ILE A 51 8.03 -1.49 4.13
CA ILE A 51 6.83 -0.71 4.43
C ILE A 51 7.14 0.48 5.35
N VAL A 52 7.97 0.29 6.39
CA VAL A 52 8.38 1.39 7.28
C VAL A 52 9.16 2.44 6.50
N SER A 53 10.09 2.02 5.64
CA SER A 53 10.89 2.93 4.81
C SER A 53 10.00 3.73 3.86
N TYR A 54 9.05 3.07 3.20
CA TYR A 54 8.04 3.74 2.37
C TYR A 54 7.25 4.77 3.16
N ALA A 55 6.73 4.39 4.34
CA ALA A 55 5.92 5.27 5.17
C ALA A 55 6.71 6.50 5.63
N LEU A 56 7.95 6.31 6.08
CA LEU A 56 8.82 7.39 6.54
C LEU A 56 9.21 8.33 5.40
N VAL A 57 9.61 7.80 4.25
CA VAL A 57 10.00 8.60 3.08
C VAL A 57 8.81 9.37 2.52
N THR A 58 7.64 8.74 2.46
CA THR A 58 6.38 9.38 2.05
C THR A 58 5.98 10.49 3.00
N ALA A 59 6.00 10.22 4.31
CA ALA A 59 5.68 11.20 5.33
C ALA A 59 6.65 12.38 5.29
N ALA A 60 7.96 12.13 5.20
CA ALA A 60 8.97 13.17 5.10
C ALA A 60 8.79 14.03 3.85
N ASN A 61 8.42 13.42 2.70
CA ASN A 61 8.13 14.20 1.50
C ASN A 61 6.92 15.12 1.72
N LEU A 62 5.80 14.56 2.19
CA LEU A 62 4.56 15.33 2.41
C LEU A 62 4.74 16.44 3.47
N LEU A 63 5.49 16.17 4.54
CA LEU A 63 5.81 17.17 5.56
C LEU A 63 6.76 18.25 5.03
N SER A 64 7.70 17.90 4.16
CA SER A 64 8.59 18.89 3.53
C SER A 64 7.82 19.86 2.63
N ASP A 65 6.75 19.39 1.97
CA ASP A 65 5.88 20.25 1.18
C ASP A 65 5.15 21.29 2.08
N LEU A 66 4.77 20.92 3.31
CA LEU A 66 4.19 21.85 4.30
C LEU A 66 5.18 22.92 4.76
N TRP A 67 6.44 22.53 4.99
CA TRP A 67 7.49 23.44 5.42
C TRP A 67 7.90 24.45 4.35
N LEU A 68 7.72 24.11 3.08
CA LEU A 68 7.99 24.98 1.93
C LEU A 68 6.83 25.94 1.61
N TRP A 69 5.92 26.20 2.57
CA TRP A 69 4.80 27.14 2.46
C TRP A 69 3.80 26.82 1.34
N ARG A 70 3.82 25.59 0.81
CA ARG A 70 2.70 25.09 0.01
C ARG A 70 1.58 24.76 0.99
N ALA A 71 0.42 25.39 0.82
CA ALA A 71 -0.71 25.16 1.71
C ALA A 71 -1.01 23.64 1.80
N PRO A 72 -1.14 23.06 3.03
CA PRO A 72 -1.56 21.68 3.20
C PRO A 72 -2.85 21.44 2.42
N SER A 73 -2.78 20.65 1.35
CA SER A 73 -4.00 20.18 0.71
C SER A 73 -4.58 19.03 1.54
N ALA A 74 -5.91 18.95 1.57
CA ALA A 74 -6.60 17.80 2.16
C ALA A 74 -6.16 16.46 1.49
N VAL A 75 -5.71 16.50 0.23
CA VAL A 75 -5.11 15.36 -0.48
C VAL A 75 -3.81 14.91 0.19
N SER A 76 -2.89 15.83 0.50
CA SER A 76 -1.63 15.53 1.19
C SER A 76 -1.87 14.92 2.56
N ALA A 77 -2.87 15.42 3.30
CA ALA A 77 -3.25 14.86 4.60
C ALA A 77 -3.76 13.42 4.49
N LEU A 78 -4.62 13.12 3.50
CA LEU A 78 -5.11 11.76 3.26
C LEU A 78 -3.98 10.79 2.87
N LEU A 79 -3.06 11.24 2.01
CA LEU A 79 -1.87 10.45 1.65
C LEU A 79 -0.96 10.17 2.85
N LEU A 80 -0.79 11.16 3.73
CA LEU A 80 -0.01 11.01 4.96
C LEU A 80 -0.65 9.98 5.90
N ILE A 81 -1.97 10.08 6.14
CA ILE A 81 -2.69 9.11 6.97
C ILE A 81 -2.57 7.71 6.36
N GLY A 82 -2.74 7.57 5.04
CA GLY A 82 -2.58 6.28 4.38
C GLY A 82 -1.17 5.71 4.51
N ALA A 83 -0.13 6.54 4.40
CA ALA A 83 1.26 6.13 4.59
C ALA A 83 1.52 5.67 6.03
N VAL A 84 0.95 6.36 7.01
CA VAL A 84 0.99 5.96 8.43
C VAL A 84 0.27 4.63 8.63
N CYS A 85 -0.91 4.42 8.04
CA CYS A 85 -1.62 3.15 8.11
C CYS A 85 -0.76 2.00 7.56
N PHE A 86 -0.07 2.20 6.44
CA PHE A 86 0.88 1.23 5.93
C PHE A 86 2.02 1.01 6.92
N GLY A 87 2.71 2.07 7.37
CA GLY A 87 3.81 1.98 8.33
C GLY A 87 3.47 1.21 9.60
N LEU A 88 2.29 1.46 10.17
CA LEU A 88 1.80 0.80 11.38
C LEU A 88 1.63 -0.73 11.21
N THR A 89 1.42 -1.22 9.99
CA THR A 89 1.29 -2.67 9.73
C THR A 89 2.57 -3.43 10.13
N ALA A 90 3.73 -2.80 10.00
CA ALA A 90 5.02 -3.43 10.31
C ALA A 90 5.25 -3.69 11.81
N PHE A 91 4.51 -3.00 12.69
CA PHE A 91 4.68 -3.05 14.15
C PHE A 91 3.82 -4.11 14.83
N PHE A 92 2.90 -4.77 14.12
CA PHE A 92 2.19 -5.90 14.69
C PHE A 92 3.14 -7.07 14.95
N GLN A 93 3.07 -7.64 16.16
CA GLN A 93 3.78 -8.87 16.49
C GLN A 93 3.18 -10.03 15.66
N PRO A 94 3.94 -10.60 14.70
CA PRO A 94 3.44 -11.68 13.87
C PRO A 94 3.48 -13.00 14.64
N PRO A 95 2.48 -13.88 14.52
CA PRO A 95 2.65 -15.25 14.98
C PRO A 95 3.71 -15.96 14.12
N PRO A 96 4.33 -17.04 14.65
CA PRO A 96 5.28 -17.85 13.90
C PRO A 96 4.63 -18.56 12.71
N MET A 97 5.26 -18.48 11.54
CA MET A 97 4.89 -19.26 10.36
C MET A 97 5.52 -20.65 10.45
N LEU A 98 4.91 -21.53 11.25
CA LEU A 98 5.41 -22.89 11.43
C LEU A 98 5.15 -23.71 10.17
N ARG A 99 6.20 -24.33 9.61
CA ARG A 99 6.11 -25.20 8.41
C ARG A 99 5.04 -26.29 8.49
N ARG A 100 4.67 -26.72 9.71
CA ARG A 100 3.66 -27.77 9.96
C ARG A 100 2.26 -27.23 10.26
N ALA A 101 2.12 -25.97 10.69
CA ALA A 101 0.82 -25.39 11.07
C ALA A 101 0.14 -24.61 9.94
N GLY A 102 0.87 -24.32 8.85
CA GLY A 102 0.33 -23.56 7.71
C GLY A 102 0.29 -22.05 7.97
N PHE A 103 -0.38 -21.33 7.08
CA PHE A 103 -0.57 -19.88 7.19
C PHE A 103 -1.78 -19.58 8.09
N ASP A 104 -1.55 -18.95 9.24
CA ASP A 104 -2.59 -18.36 10.11
C ASP A 104 -3.29 -17.14 9.48
N GLU A 105 -4.43 -17.41 8.84
CA GLU A 105 -5.33 -16.41 8.25
C GLU A 105 -5.92 -15.44 9.29
N THR A 106 -6.10 -15.87 10.54
CA THR A 106 -6.75 -15.06 11.59
C THR A 106 -5.84 -13.94 12.05
N ALA A 107 -4.57 -14.26 12.32
CA ALA A 107 -3.58 -13.25 12.63
C ALA A 107 -3.28 -12.34 11.43
N ALA A 108 -3.25 -12.92 10.22
CA ALA A 108 -3.04 -12.16 9.01
C ALA A 108 -4.16 -11.16 8.73
N PHE A 109 -5.39 -11.45 9.15
CA PHE A 109 -6.51 -10.55 9.01
C PHE A 109 -6.33 -9.22 9.76
N ARG A 110 -5.70 -9.23 10.94
CA ARG A 110 -5.40 -7.98 11.69
C ARG A 110 -4.40 -7.10 10.94
N HIS A 111 -3.35 -7.70 10.37
CA HIS A 111 -2.38 -7.00 9.54
C HIS A 111 -3.02 -6.46 8.25
N ARG A 112 -3.94 -7.23 7.65
CA ARG A 112 -4.69 -6.85 6.44
C ARG A 112 -5.61 -5.65 6.67
N ARG A 113 -6.21 -5.49 7.86
CA ARG A 113 -7.12 -4.37 8.16
C ARG A 113 -6.45 -2.99 8.03
N LEU A 114 -5.26 -2.81 8.63
CA LEU A 114 -4.54 -1.53 8.50
C LEU A 114 -4.09 -1.26 7.06
N PHE A 115 -3.77 -2.32 6.33
CA PHE A 115 -3.41 -2.21 4.92
C PHE A 115 -4.60 -1.74 4.07
N LEU A 116 -5.78 -2.34 4.27
CA LEU A 116 -7.02 -1.91 3.63
C LEU A 116 -7.42 -0.48 4.02
N ALA A 117 -7.18 -0.09 5.27
CA ALA A 117 -7.38 1.31 5.70
C ALA A 117 -6.45 2.26 4.93
N GLY A 118 -5.17 1.90 4.77
CA GLY A 118 -4.22 2.68 3.96
C GLY A 118 -4.67 2.83 2.50
N ILE A 119 -5.13 1.75 1.88
CA ILE A 119 -5.71 1.77 0.53
C ILE A 119 -6.94 2.70 0.48
N ALA A 120 -7.81 2.64 1.49
CA ALA A 120 -9.01 3.49 1.55
C ALA A 120 -8.65 4.99 1.62
N PHE A 121 -7.64 5.36 2.42
CA PHE A 121 -7.18 6.75 2.49
C PHE A 121 -6.56 7.23 1.18
N TYR A 122 -5.82 6.37 0.48
CA TYR A 122 -5.31 6.69 -0.86
C TYR A 122 -6.44 6.83 -1.89
N ALA A 123 -7.42 5.93 -1.87
CA ALA A 123 -8.61 6.03 -2.72
C ALA A 123 -9.42 7.31 -2.44
N ALA A 124 -9.53 7.71 -1.17
CA ALA A 124 -10.15 8.97 -0.78
C ALA A 124 -9.34 10.17 -1.30
N ALA A 125 -8.00 10.12 -1.25
CA ALA A 125 -7.14 11.15 -1.82
C ALA A 125 -7.33 11.30 -3.34
N ILE A 126 -7.41 10.17 -4.07
CA ILE A 126 -7.69 10.14 -5.51
C ILE A 126 -9.06 10.75 -5.80
N THR A 127 -10.09 10.36 -5.04
CA THR A 127 -11.45 10.87 -5.16
C THR A 127 -11.51 12.37 -4.90
N LEU A 128 -10.84 12.84 -3.85
CA LEU A 128 -10.81 14.26 -3.53
C LEU A 128 -10.08 15.07 -4.60
N THR A 129 -9.03 14.50 -5.18
CA THR A 129 -8.31 15.10 -6.32
C THR A 129 -9.21 15.21 -7.55
N LEU A 130 -10.03 14.18 -7.81
CA LEU A 130 -11.07 14.23 -8.85
C LEU A 130 -12.10 15.34 -8.62
N ILE A 131 -12.50 15.59 -7.38
CA ILE A 131 -13.49 16.63 -7.07
C ILE A 131 -12.89 18.03 -7.22
N LEU A 132 -11.66 18.21 -6.73
CA LEU A 132 -11.09 19.56 -6.55
C LEU A 132 -10.22 20.05 -7.72
N HIS A 133 -9.57 19.15 -8.45
CA HIS A 133 -8.49 19.55 -9.40
C HIS A 133 -8.61 18.89 -10.78
N SER A 134 -9.73 18.25 -11.09
CA SER A 134 -9.87 17.46 -12.32
C SER A 134 -10.02 18.37 -13.54
N THR A 135 -8.97 18.44 -14.36
CA THR A 135 -8.97 19.14 -15.66
C THR A 135 -8.41 18.24 -16.77
N GLY A 136 -9.04 18.30 -17.95
CA GLY A 136 -8.57 17.63 -19.17
C GLY A 136 -8.38 16.11 -19.04
N LEU A 137 -7.22 15.60 -19.45
CA LEU A 137 -6.91 14.16 -19.45
C LEU A 137 -6.75 13.57 -18.04
N SER A 138 -6.44 14.39 -17.05
CA SER A 138 -6.18 13.92 -15.67
C SER A 138 -7.43 13.29 -15.03
N ILE A 139 -8.63 13.73 -15.42
CA ILE A 139 -9.91 13.18 -14.94
C ILE A 139 -10.00 11.69 -15.31
N PHE A 140 -9.74 11.36 -16.57
CA PHE A 140 -9.83 10.01 -17.07
C PHE A 140 -8.85 9.07 -16.38
N PHE A 141 -7.61 9.51 -16.15
CA PHE A 141 -6.61 8.70 -15.44
C PHE A 141 -6.99 8.43 -13.98
N ASN A 142 -7.40 9.47 -13.23
CA ASN A 142 -7.81 9.29 -11.85
C ASN A 142 -9.05 8.39 -11.75
N LEU A 143 -10.03 8.57 -12.65
CA LEU A 143 -11.24 7.77 -12.67
C LEU A 143 -10.94 6.31 -13.04
N ALA A 144 -10.06 6.07 -14.01
CA ALA A 144 -9.61 4.72 -14.37
C ALA A 144 -8.90 4.04 -13.19
N ILE A 145 -7.96 4.73 -12.53
CA ILE A 145 -7.25 4.18 -11.36
C ILE A 145 -8.23 3.89 -10.23
N LEU A 146 -9.14 4.81 -9.91
CA LEU A 146 -10.14 4.62 -8.86
C LEU A 146 -11.04 3.42 -9.17
N LEU A 147 -11.52 3.31 -10.42
CA LEU A 147 -12.34 2.18 -10.86
C LEU A 147 -11.57 0.87 -10.73
N MET A 148 -10.30 0.84 -11.15
CA MET A 148 -9.46 -0.36 -11.03
C MET A 148 -9.22 -0.74 -9.57
N VAL A 149 -8.98 0.22 -8.66
CA VAL A 149 -8.87 -0.03 -7.22
C VAL A 149 -10.17 -0.63 -6.67
N MET A 150 -11.32 -0.02 -6.99
CA MET A 150 -12.62 -0.48 -6.52
C MET A 150 -12.96 -1.88 -7.05
N LEU A 151 -12.77 -2.12 -8.36
CA LEU A 151 -12.98 -3.42 -8.97
C LEU A 151 -12.07 -4.48 -8.34
N SER A 152 -10.80 -4.15 -8.09
CA SER A 152 -9.87 -5.06 -7.42
C SER A 152 -10.36 -5.42 -6.01
N LEU A 153 -10.79 -4.44 -5.21
CA LEU A 153 -11.32 -4.69 -3.87
C LEU A 153 -12.64 -5.48 -3.88
N VAL A 154 -13.49 -5.30 -4.90
CA VAL A 154 -14.71 -6.10 -5.07
C VAL A 154 -14.37 -7.53 -5.45
N GLN A 155 -13.45 -7.74 -6.39
CA GLN A 155 -13.03 -9.07 -6.83
C GLN A 155 -12.31 -9.83 -5.71
N SER A 156 -11.53 -9.15 -4.88
CA SER A 156 -10.85 -9.79 -3.75
C SER A 156 -11.81 -10.38 -2.72
N ARG A 157 -13.02 -9.83 -2.60
CA ARG A 157 -14.08 -10.38 -1.75
C ARG A 157 -14.82 -11.56 -2.38
N ARG A 158 -14.83 -11.64 -3.72
CA ARG A 158 -15.57 -12.68 -4.47
C ARG A 158 -14.72 -13.92 -4.75
N GLN A 159 -13.42 -13.77 -4.94
CA GLN A 159 -12.54 -14.86 -5.35
C GLN A 159 -11.51 -15.20 -4.27
N GLU A 160 -11.80 -16.16 -3.40
CA GLU A 160 -10.91 -16.50 -2.27
C GLU A 160 -9.52 -16.97 -2.69
N ASN A 161 -9.40 -17.66 -3.84
CA ASN A 161 -8.13 -18.20 -4.33
C ASN A 161 -7.20 -17.13 -4.90
N THR A 162 -7.75 -16.01 -5.37
CA THR A 162 -7.03 -14.90 -6.01
C THR A 162 -7.15 -13.59 -5.23
N LYS A 163 -7.75 -13.62 -4.03
CA LYS A 163 -7.99 -12.44 -3.18
C LYS A 163 -6.72 -11.61 -2.98
N GLY A 164 -5.59 -12.30 -2.78
CA GLY A 164 -4.29 -11.71 -2.55
C GLY A 164 -3.75 -10.94 -3.76
N LEU A 165 -3.99 -11.44 -4.98
CA LEU A 165 -3.60 -10.73 -6.22
C LEU A 165 -4.35 -9.41 -6.34
N PHE A 166 -5.66 -9.43 -6.17
CA PHE A 166 -6.46 -8.23 -6.34
C PHE A 166 -6.17 -7.17 -5.28
N GLU A 167 -5.94 -7.56 -4.04
CA GLU A 167 -5.52 -6.61 -2.99
C GLU A 167 -4.12 -6.05 -3.22
N THR A 168 -3.22 -6.88 -3.74
CA THR A 168 -1.89 -6.44 -4.18
C THR A 168 -1.98 -5.44 -5.33
N LEU A 169 -2.88 -5.68 -6.29
CA LEU A 169 -3.13 -4.78 -7.41
C LEU A 169 -3.72 -3.44 -6.94
N ALA A 170 -4.74 -3.47 -6.08
CA ALA A 170 -5.33 -2.27 -5.48
C ALA A 170 -4.27 -1.43 -4.77
N PHE A 171 -3.41 -2.07 -3.99
CA PHE A 171 -2.30 -1.41 -3.32
C PHE A 171 -1.27 -0.81 -4.31
N ALA A 172 -0.86 -1.58 -5.32
CA ALA A 172 0.09 -1.12 -6.33
C ALA A 172 -0.42 0.13 -7.05
N LEU A 173 -1.70 0.13 -7.45
CA LEU A 173 -2.35 1.28 -8.07
C LEU A 173 -2.36 2.50 -7.15
N CYS A 174 -2.66 2.30 -5.85
CA CYS A 174 -2.62 3.37 -4.87
C CYS A 174 -1.21 3.96 -4.70
N ILE A 175 -0.15 3.15 -4.57
CA ILE A 175 1.21 3.69 -4.35
C ILE A 175 1.85 4.27 -5.62
N ILE A 176 1.42 3.83 -6.80
CA ILE A 176 1.90 4.36 -8.09
C ILE A 176 1.21 5.69 -8.42
N TRP A 177 -0.06 5.86 -8.03
CA TRP A 177 -0.82 7.08 -8.33
C TRP A 177 -0.10 8.39 -7.94
N PRO A 178 0.47 8.53 -6.72
CA PRO A 178 1.23 9.71 -6.35
C PRO A 178 2.48 9.94 -7.17
N LEU A 179 3.06 8.90 -7.78
CA LEU A 179 4.22 9.08 -8.67
C LEU A 179 3.83 9.71 -10.00
N LEU A 180 2.67 9.33 -10.53
CA LEU A 180 2.23 9.70 -11.87
C LEU A 180 1.46 11.02 -11.90
N LEU A 181 0.56 11.23 -10.94
CA LEU A 181 -0.48 12.26 -11.05
C LEU A 181 -0.41 13.33 -9.97
N TYR A 182 0.09 13.02 -8.76
CA TYR A 182 0.25 14.02 -7.70
C TYR A 182 1.08 15.26 -8.10
N PRO A 183 2.17 15.15 -8.89
CA PRO A 183 2.95 16.32 -9.31
C PRO A 183 2.20 17.25 -10.27
N ALA A 184 1.12 16.80 -10.91
CA ALA A 184 0.33 17.65 -11.80
C ALA A 184 -0.57 18.64 -11.02
N TYR A 185 -0.68 18.46 -9.70
CA TYR A 185 -1.58 19.23 -8.84
C TYR A 185 -0.86 20.23 -7.93
N PHE A 186 0.49 20.29 -7.96
CA PHE A 186 1.35 21.16 -7.13
C PHE A 186 2.69 21.48 -7.81
#